data_AF-A0A1B6KY46-F1
#
_entry.id   AF-A0A1B6KY46-F1
#
_cell.length_a   1.000
_cell.length_b   1.000
_cell.length_c   1.000
_cell.angle_alpha   90.00
_cell.angle_beta   90.00
_cell.angle_gamma   90.00
#
_symmetry.space_group_name_H-M   'P 1'
#
loop_
_entity.id
_entity.type
_entity.pdbx_description
1 polymer ?
#
loop_
_entity_poly.entity_id
_entity_poly.type
_entity_poly.pdbx_seq_one_letter_code
_entity_poly.pdbx_strand_id
1 'polypeptide(L)'
;NGDKIRTVQSFETPRRLRALRSFLGMCNYYRSFVPNYSKIAGPLLQLTKKNERFNWGPDQEKAFLELKERLTTAPILKHFDPDLPIEVHTDASDLGVGAALMQKEGEMVLPVAYASRRLTDAEKKYSTTEK
;
A
#
# COMPACT_ATOMS: atom_id res chain seq x y z
N ASN A 1 9.16 11.41 -9.70
CA ASN A 1 8.07 10.42 -9.89
C ASN A 1 6.67 10.99 -9.59
N GLY A 2 6.44 12.30 -9.77
CA GLY A 2 5.17 12.95 -9.41
C GLY A 2 3.97 12.58 -10.30
N ASP A 3 4.22 12.11 -11.52
CA ASP A 3 3.15 11.85 -12.49
C ASP A 3 2.25 10.67 -12.14
N LYS A 4 2.79 9.61 -11.52
CA LYS A 4 1.98 8.44 -11.12
C LYS A 4 1.07 8.75 -9.93
N ILE A 5 1.50 9.61 -9.01
CA ILE A 5 0.68 10.08 -7.87
C ILE A 5 -0.40 11.05 -8.34
N ARG A 6 -0.05 11.99 -9.23
CA ARG A 6 -1.04 12.85 -9.90
C ARG A 6 -2.09 12.01 -10.62
N THR A 7 -1.66 10.92 -11.27
CA THR A 7 -2.58 9.96 -11.90
C THR A 7 -3.52 9.32 -10.88
N VAL A 8 -3.04 8.92 -9.69
CA VAL A 8 -3.90 8.40 -8.60
C VAL A 8 -4.88 9.46 -8.08
N GLN A 9 -4.41 10.70 -7.87
CA GLN A 9 -5.26 11.82 -7.44
C GLN A 9 -6.31 12.17 -8.48
N SER A 10 -5.94 12.17 -9.76
CA SER A 10 -6.81 12.49 -10.88
C SER A 10 -7.65 11.30 -11.34
N PHE A 11 -7.52 10.11 -10.74
CA PHE A 11 -8.38 8.98 -11.07
C PHE A 11 -9.82 9.33 -10.69
N GLU A 12 -10.67 9.41 -11.70
CA GLU A 12 -12.12 9.53 -11.54
C GLU A 12 -12.70 8.24 -10.98
N THR A 13 -13.81 8.35 -10.26
CA THR A 13 -14.56 7.21 -9.72
C THR A 13 -14.89 6.23 -10.86
N PRO A 14 -14.42 4.96 -10.79
CA PRO A 14 -14.64 3.98 -11.84
C PRO A 14 -16.13 3.70 -12.06
N ARG A 15 -16.66 4.10 -13.23
CA ARG A 15 -18.06 3.80 -13.60
C ARG A 15 -18.25 2.46 -14.30
N ARG A 16 -17.15 1.76 -14.61
CA ARG A 16 -17.15 0.50 -15.38
C ARG A 16 -16.04 -0.42 -14.89
N LEU A 17 -16.25 -1.73 -15.05
CA LEU A 17 -15.30 -2.78 -14.65
C LEU A 17 -13.89 -2.59 -15.24
N ARG A 18 -13.78 -2.13 -16.50
CA ARG A 18 -12.48 -1.86 -17.14
C ARG A 18 -11.69 -0.79 -16.40
N ALA A 19 -12.35 0.31 -16.02
CA ALA A 19 -11.72 1.40 -15.28
C ALA A 19 -11.30 0.94 -13.87
N LEU A 20 -12.15 0.15 -13.21
CA LEU A 20 -11.85 -0.40 -11.89
C LEU A 20 -10.62 -1.32 -11.91
N ARG A 21 -10.52 -2.21 -12.91
CA ARG A 21 -9.35 -3.08 -13.09
C ARG A 21 -8.08 -2.28 -13.36
N SER A 22 -8.16 -1.20 -14.13
CA SER A 22 -7.03 -0.30 -14.37
C SER A 22 -6.55 0.38 -13.08
N PHE A 23 -7.50 0.88 -12.28
CA PHE A 23 -7.20 1.49 -10.98
C PHE A 23 -6.55 0.46 -10.04
N LEU A 24 -7.17 -0.70 -9.86
CA LEU A 24 -6.64 -1.77 -9.00
C LEU A 24 -5.27 -2.27 -9.46
N GLY A 25 -5.04 -2.37 -10.77
CA GLY A 25 -3.73 -2.74 -11.33
C GLY A 25 -2.63 -1.76 -10.93
N MET A 26 -2.93 -0.46 -10.95
CA MET A 26 -2.01 0.58 -10.51
C MET A 26 -1.82 0.55 -8.98
N CYS A 27 -2.90 0.40 -8.21
CA CYS A 27 -2.81 0.26 -6.75
C CYS A 27 -1.99 -0.96 -6.32
N ASN A 28 -2.01 -2.04 -7.10
CA ASN A 28 -1.29 -3.27 -6.78
C ASN A 28 0.24 -3.06 -6.74
N TYR A 29 0.77 -2.11 -7.54
CA TYR A 29 2.18 -1.71 -7.48
C TYR A 29 2.55 -1.10 -6.11
N TYR A 30 1.62 -0.39 -5.49
CA TYR A 30 1.82 0.31 -4.23
C TYR A 30 1.24 -0.42 -3.01
N ARG A 31 0.72 -1.63 -3.19
CA ARG A 31 -0.04 -2.36 -2.15
C ARG A 31 0.78 -2.62 -0.88
N SER A 32 2.11 -2.80 -1.02
CA SER A 32 3.04 -3.03 0.10
C SER A 32 3.15 -1.83 1.03
N PHE A 33 2.73 -0.66 0.56
CA PHE A 33 2.84 0.63 1.24
C PHE A 33 1.51 1.12 1.80
N VAL A 34 0.44 0.37 1.57
CA VAL A 34 -0.88 0.64 2.13
C VAL A 34 -1.16 -0.44 3.19
N PRO A 35 -1.02 -0.10 4.49
CA PRO A 35 -1.39 -1.00 5.56
C PRO A 35 -2.83 -1.49 5.38
N ASN A 36 -3.04 -2.80 5.56
CA ASN A 36 -4.34 -3.43 5.36
C ASN A 36 -4.93 -3.28 3.94
N TYR A 37 -4.11 -3.10 2.89
CA TYR A 37 -4.56 -2.95 1.50
C TYR A 37 -5.66 -3.94 1.12
N SER A 38 -5.48 -5.24 1.38
CA SER A 38 -6.45 -6.27 1.01
C SER A 38 -7.81 -6.09 1.69
N LYS A 39 -7.84 -5.53 2.90
CA LYS A 39 -9.09 -5.24 3.64
C LYS A 39 -9.80 -4.04 3.03
N ILE A 40 -9.06 -2.98 2.70
CA ILE A 40 -9.60 -1.75 2.10
C ILE A 40 -10.07 -2.03 0.66
N ALA A 41 -9.26 -2.73 -0.14
CA ALA A 41 -9.57 -3.07 -1.52
C ALA A 41 -10.63 -4.17 -1.67
N GLY A 42 -11.03 -4.84 -0.58
CA GLY A 42 -11.96 -5.98 -0.59
C GLY A 42 -13.27 -5.71 -1.35
N PRO A 43 -14.03 -4.64 -1.04
CA PRO A 43 -15.25 -4.28 -1.76
C PRO A 43 -15.05 -4.04 -3.26
N LEU A 44 -13.89 -3.50 -3.64
CA LEU A 44 -13.54 -3.26 -5.04
C LEU A 44 -13.15 -4.53 -5.77
N LEU A 45 -12.40 -5.43 -5.12
CA LEU A 45 -11.99 -6.72 -5.68
C LEU A 45 -13.20 -7.63 -5.90
N GLN A 46 -14.23 -7.55 -5.06
CA GLN A 46 -15.49 -8.29 -5.27
C GLN A 46 -16.14 -7.93 -6.62
N LEU A 47 -16.19 -6.64 -6.98
CA LEU A 47 -16.72 -6.19 -8.27
C LEU A 47 -15.93 -6.71 -9.48
N THR A 48 -14.71 -7.22 -9.28
CA THR A 48 -13.89 -7.77 -10.38
C THR A 48 -14.10 -9.26 -10.65
N LYS A 49 -14.83 -9.96 -9.76
CA LYS A 49 -15.11 -11.40 -9.87
C LYS A 49 -15.97 -11.71 -11.09
N LYS A 50 -15.81 -12.93 -11.62
CA LYS A 50 -16.58 -13.42 -12.76
C LYS A 50 -18.05 -13.57 -12.34
N ASN A 51 -18.97 -13.11 -13.21
CA ASN A 51 -20.43 -13.11 -13.01
C ASN A 51 -20.98 -12.15 -11.93
N GLU A 52 -20.15 -11.26 -11.38
CA GLU A 52 -20.63 -10.23 -10.46
C GLU A 52 -21.23 -9.04 -11.24
N ARG A 53 -22.37 -8.53 -10.80
CA ARG A 53 -22.91 -7.27 -11.37
C ARG A 53 -22.08 -6.10 -10.85
N PHE A 54 -21.70 -5.20 -11.75
CA PHE A 54 -21.00 -3.98 -11.36
C PHE A 54 -21.97 -3.05 -10.61
N ASN A 55 -21.98 -3.15 -9.28
CA ASN A 55 -22.78 -2.31 -8.40
C ASN A 55 -21.87 -1.42 -7.56
N TRP A 56 -21.88 -0.13 -7.84
CA TRP A 56 -21.05 0.84 -7.12
C TRP A 56 -21.85 1.46 -5.98
N GLY A 57 -21.64 0.96 -4.76
CA GLY A 57 -22.31 1.43 -3.55
C GLY A 57 -21.40 2.21 -2.60
N PRO A 58 -21.91 2.55 -1.40
CA PRO A 58 -21.17 3.30 -0.39
C PRO A 58 -19.86 2.62 0.04
N ASP A 59 -19.85 1.29 0.14
CA ASP A 59 -18.65 0.53 0.54
C ASP A 59 -17.55 0.60 -0.51
N GLN A 60 -17.91 0.59 -1.80
CA GLN A 60 -16.96 0.73 -2.91
C GLN A 60 -16.44 2.15 -3.01
N GLU A 61 -17.31 3.15 -2.85
CA GLU A 61 -16.88 4.56 -2.82
C GLU A 61 -15.91 4.81 -1.66
N LYS A 62 -16.25 4.34 -0.46
CA LYS A 62 -15.39 4.45 0.72
C LYS A 62 -14.04 3.77 0.50
N ALA A 63 -14.04 2.54 -0.01
CA ALA A 63 -12.81 1.82 -0.34
C ALA A 63 -11.96 2.55 -1.39
N PHE A 64 -12.59 3.14 -2.40
CA PHE A 64 -11.90 3.90 -3.45
C PHE A 64 -11.26 5.18 -2.91
N LEU A 65 -12.00 5.96 -2.14
CA LEU A 65 -11.50 7.19 -1.52
C LEU A 65 -10.40 6.91 -0.51
N GLU A 66 -10.56 5.89 0.34
CA GLU A 66 -9.54 5.51 1.30
C GLU A 66 -8.26 5.03 0.58
N LEU A 67 -8.36 4.25 -0.50
CA LEU A 67 -7.18 3.89 -1.28
C LEU A 67 -6.52 5.12 -1.92
N LYS A 68 -7.28 6.06 -2.49
CA LYS A 68 -6.71 7.31 -3.04
C LYS A 68 -6.00 8.10 -1.96
N GLU A 69 -6.62 8.26 -0.80
CA GLU A 69 -6.03 8.97 0.33
C GLU A 69 -4.75 8.27 0.80
N ARG A 70 -4.78 6.96 1.08
CA ARG A 70 -3.61 6.21 1.55
C ARG A 70 -2.47 6.20 0.54
N LEU A 71 -2.77 6.11 -0.75
CA LEU A 71 -1.76 6.14 -1.81
C LEU A 71 -1.17 7.53 -2.05
N THR A 72 -1.83 8.58 -1.56
CA THR A 72 -1.38 9.98 -1.73
C THR A 72 -0.84 10.59 -0.44
N THR A 73 -1.18 10.01 0.72
CA THR A 73 -0.69 10.38 2.06
C THR A 73 0.38 9.43 2.59
N ALA A 74 0.52 8.20 2.05
CA ALA A 74 1.66 7.34 2.36
C ALA A 74 2.95 8.11 2.06
N PRO A 75 3.91 8.14 3.00
CA PRO A 75 5.08 8.97 2.85
C PRO A 75 5.82 8.52 1.58
N ILE A 76 6.07 9.54 0.76
CA ILE A 76 6.41 9.45 -0.64
C ILE A 76 7.61 8.53 -0.80
N LEU A 77 7.42 7.38 -1.44
CA LEU A 77 8.54 6.53 -1.78
C LEU A 77 9.39 7.25 -2.80
N LYS A 78 10.53 7.74 -2.34
CA LYS A 78 11.60 8.17 -3.21
C LYS A 78 12.04 6.96 -4.04
N HIS A 79 12.38 7.19 -5.31
CA HIS A 79 13.08 6.15 -6.07
C HIS A 79 14.40 5.85 -5.40
N PHE A 80 14.73 4.57 -5.31
CA PHE A 80 16.03 4.16 -4.79
C PHE A 80 17.14 4.79 -5.61
N ASP A 81 18.00 5.55 -4.94
CA ASP A 81 19.19 6.15 -5.51
C ASP A 81 20.43 5.40 -4.99
N PRO A 82 21.15 4.63 -5.81
CA PRO A 82 22.30 3.84 -5.35
C PRO A 82 23.40 4.66 -4.66
N ASP A 83 23.46 5.97 -4.94
CA ASP A 83 24.50 6.86 -4.43
C ASP A 83 24.14 7.49 -3.08
N LEU A 84 22.91 7.30 -2.59
CA LEU A 84 22.45 7.88 -1.33
C LEU A 84 22.52 6.89 -0.15
N PRO A 85 22.88 7.37 1.05
CA PRO A 85 22.88 6.56 2.26
C PRO A 85 21.50 5.96 2.54
N ILE A 86 21.51 4.70 2.97
CA ILE A 86 20.31 3.91 3.24
C ILE A 86 20.17 3.70 4.75
N GLU A 87 18.97 3.90 5.27
CA GLU A 87 18.61 3.53 6.64
C GLU A 87 17.47 2.50 6.60
N VAL A 88 17.57 1.44 7.39
CA VAL A 88 16.48 0.46 7.53
C VAL A 88 15.89 0.61 8.93
N HIS A 89 14.61 0.97 8.99
CA HIS A 89 13.88 1.09 10.23
C HIS A 89 13.01 -0.16 10.38
N THR A 90 13.19 -0.93 11.45
CA THR A 90 12.41 -2.15 11.71
C THR A 90 11.54 -1.99 12.94
N ASP A 91 10.32 -2.51 12.87
CA ASP A 91 9.41 -2.59 14.01
C ASP A 91 8.87 -4.02 14.14
N ALA A 92 8.78 -4.52 15.36
CA ALA A 92 8.29 -5.86 15.64
C ALA A 92 7.17 -5.80 16.68
N SER A 93 6.07 -6.50 16.38
CA SER A 93 4.91 -6.63 17.25
C SER A 93 4.55 -8.10 17.43
N ASP A 94 3.69 -8.40 18.41
CA ASP A 94 3.20 -9.76 18.65
C ASP A 94 2.46 -10.41 17.47
N LEU A 95 2.07 -9.61 16.47
CA LEU A 95 1.31 -10.07 15.30
C LEU A 95 2.16 -10.15 14.02
N GLY A 96 3.34 -9.53 13.98
CA GLY A 96 4.07 -9.31 12.74
C GLY A 96 5.32 -8.44 12.90
N VAL A 97 6.22 -8.57 11.92
CA VAL A 97 7.41 -7.74 11.75
C VAL A 97 7.23 -6.83 10.54
N GLY A 98 7.72 -5.59 10.66
CA GLY A 98 7.74 -4.57 9.64
C GLY A 98 9.15 -4.01 9.46
N ALA A 99 9.45 -3.57 8.25
CA ALA A 99 10.66 -2.85 7.91
C ALA A 99 10.34 -1.73 6.92
N ALA A 100 11.03 -0.61 7.05
CA ALA A 100 11.00 0.52 6.14
C ALA A 100 12.43 0.79 5.67
N LEU A 101 12.63 0.78 4.36
CA LEU A 101 13.84 1.26 3.71
C LEU A 101 13.70 2.76 3.52
N MET A 102 14.63 3.53 4.04
CA MET A 102 14.69 4.98 3.95
C MET A 102 16.01 5.39 3.27
N GLN A 103 16.02 6.55 2.61
CA GLN A 103 17.24 7.16 2.08
C GLN A 103 17.39 8.60 2.56
N LYS A 104 18.63 8.95 2.91
CA LYS A 104 18.99 10.30 3.35
C LYS A 104 19.37 11.16 2.16
N GLU A 105 18.69 12.29 2.00
CA GLU A 105 18.97 13.33 1.00
C GLU A 105 19.14 14.66 1.71
N GLY A 106 20.39 15.06 1.93
CA GLY A 106 20.72 16.19 2.80
C GLY A 106 20.24 15.94 4.24
N GLU A 107 19.40 16.83 4.76
CA GLU A 107 18.81 16.73 6.10
C GLU A 107 17.48 15.94 6.13
N MET A 108 16.94 15.55 4.98
CA MET A 108 15.68 14.81 4.90
C MET A 108 15.91 13.30 4.82
N VAL A 109 15.11 12.53 5.56
CA VAL A 109 15.05 11.07 5.47
C VAL A 109 13.72 10.70 4.81
N LEU A 110 13.78 10.12 3.62
CA LEU A 110 12.62 9.80 2.80
C LEU A 110 12.47 8.28 2.67
N PRO A 111 11.25 7.73 2.79
CA PRO A 111 11.05 6.30 2.58
C PRO A 111 11.26 5.93 1.11
N VAL A 112 11.69 4.70 0.87
CA VAL A 112 11.97 4.12 -0.45
C VAL A 112 11.22 2.80 -0.65
N ALA A 113 11.12 2.00 0.42
CA ALA A 113 10.33 0.77 0.42
C ALA A 113 9.80 0.48 1.83
N TYR A 114 8.75 -0.32 1.91
CA TYR A 114 8.28 -0.94 3.14
C TYR A 114 8.10 -2.44 2.90
N ALA A 115 8.48 -3.24 3.87
CA ALA A 115 8.29 -4.68 3.91
C ALA A 115 7.54 -5.04 5.20
N SER A 116 6.61 -5.98 5.16
CA SER A 116 5.98 -6.50 6.37
C SER A 116 5.62 -7.97 6.20
N ARG A 117 5.74 -8.72 7.30
CA ARG A 117 5.41 -10.15 7.36
C ARG A 117 4.66 -10.44 8.65
N ARG A 118 3.57 -11.20 8.56
CA ARG A 118 2.87 -11.73 9.76
C ARG A 118 3.72 -12.84 10.36
N LEU A 119 3.81 -12.88 11.69
CA LEU A 119 4.46 -13.97 12.40
C LEU A 119 3.59 -15.23 12.30
N THR A 120 4.21 -16.37 12.00
CA THR A 120 3.55 -17.68 12.02
C THR A 120 3.20 -18.09 13.46
N ASP A 121 2.30 -19.06 13.64
CA ASP A 121 1.90 -19.50 14.99
C ASP A 121 3.06 -20.07 15.83
N ALA A 122 4.12 -20.55 15.17
CA ALA A 122 5.37 -20.92 15.81
C ALA A 122 6.18 -19.68 16.28
N GLU A 123 6.23 -18.63 15.47
CA GLU A 123 7.02 -17.43 15.75
C GLU A 123 6.35 -16.46 16.75
N LYS A 124 5.02 -16.55 16.93
CA LYS A 124 4.30 -15.80 17.98
C LYS A 124 4.78 -16.13 19.39
N LYS A 125 5.36 -17.31 19.60
CA LYS A 125 5.84 -17.80 20.91
C LYS A 125 7.26 -17.34 21.27
N TYR A 126 7.99 -16.68 20.36
CA TYR A 126 9.32 -16.15 20.68
C TYR A 126 9.25 -14.83 21.45
N SER A 127 10.26 -14.60 22.30
CA SER A 127 10.48 -13.35 23.03
C SER A 127 10.69 -12.19 22.04
N THR A 128 10.30 -10.96 22.41
CA THR A 128 10.45 -9.76 21.57
C THR A 128 11.90 -9.50 21.13
N THR A 129 12.89 -10.01 21.87
CA THR A 129 14.32 -9.94 21.53
C THR A 129 14.75 -10.95 20.47
N GLU A 130 13.93 -11.97 20.20
CA GLU A 130 14.20 -13.08 19.26
C GLU A 130 13.21 -13.11 18.07
N LYS A 131 12.28 -12.15 18.00
CA LYS A 131 11.28 -11.96 16.92
C LYS A 131 11.80 -11.05 15.81
#